data_AF-A0A5J4TA36-F1
#
_entry.id   AF-A0A5J4TA36-F1
#
_cell.length_a   1.000
_cell.length_b   1.000
_cell.length_c   1.000
_cell.angle_alpha   90.00
_cell.angle_beta   90.00
_cell.angle_gamma   90.00
#
_symmetry.space_group_name_H-M   'P 1'
#
loop_
_entity.id
_entity.type
_entity.pdbx_description
1 polymer ?
#
loop_
_entity_poly.entity_id
_entity_poly.type
_entity_poly.pdbx_seq_one_letter_code
_entity_poly.pdbx_strand_id
1 'polypeptide(L)'
;KLSSEQLSQQDHYDFGMRAVKSVLVMAGALKRKYDTLSEDTLHISALRDTNTPKFLSDDVPLFMDIIRDLFPGVNIPPIEHAILQQSLTSVLKIQGMQPAQQFILKCLQVYETMKDRWGLMLVGETGTGKTTSMAQALDEEEIELQSIQDADKLSLIPSSQQLNATVSQNKTIKDDLLREPFGLAKTTTLTPKVVTMEELYGEFNEITRELHDGLVPYYVKEMLERQKEQANKVSSGIGLYSNVSPHIAQKHKLNVPTREIMAFDGQVDAIWIESMNSVLDDNKILCLSNGDRIKLTNNMTILFEVQDLRVASPTTVSRCGMIYLEKTHLGWEQIAASWKDIFVSTFPHLEKFSG
;
A
#
# COMPACT_ATOMS: atom_id res chain seq x y z
N LYS A 1 18.18 -4.64 20.19
CA LYS A 1 19.62 -4.91 20.47
C LYS A 1 20.07 -6.23 19.86
N LEU A 2 19.50 -7.38 20.24
CA LEU A 2 19.84 -8.66 19.59
C LEU A 2 19.60 -8.62 18.07
N SER A 3 18.46 -8.10 17.63
CA SER A 3 18.17 -7.94 16.20
C SER A 3 19.15 -7.03 15.45
N SER A 4 19.76 -6.03 16.12
CA SER A 4 20.78 -5.18 15.48
C SER A 4 22.18 -5.80 15.47
N GLU A 5 22.41 -6.85 16.26
CA GLU A 5 23.69 -7.55 16.37
C GLU A 5 23.72 -8.85 15.55
N GLN A 6 22.57 -9.52 15.39
CA GLN A 6 22.46 -10.85 14.76
C GLN A 6 21.88 -10.84 13.35
N LEU A 7 21.10 -9.82 12.97
CA LEU A 7 20.59 -9.69 11.60
C LEU A 7 21.62 -9.01 10.70
N SER A 8 21.45 -9.15 9.39
CA SER A 8 22.30 -8.45 8.43
C SER A 8 22.21 -6.91 8.59
N GLN A 9 23.30 -6.21 8.26
CA GLN A 9 23.34 -4.75 8.31
C GLN A 9 22.71 -4.18 7.03
N GLN A 10 21.55 -3.53 7.17
CA GLN A 10 20.83 -2.89 6.07
C GLN A 10 20.51 -1.43 6.37
N ASP A 11 20.54 -0.56 5.36
CA ASP A 11 20.29 0.89 5.52
C ASP A 11 18.86 1.21 5.99
N HIS A 12 17.93 0.32 5.70
CA HIS A 12 16.50 0.48 6.00
C HIS A 12 16.08 -0.16 7.33
N TYR A 13 17.01 -0.77 8.08
CA TYR A 13 16.71 -1.35 9.39
C TYR A 13 16.72 -0.26 10.47
N ASP A 14 15.57 -0.02 11.10
CA ASP A 14 15.41 0.92 12.21
C ASP A 14 14.92 0.20 13.47
N PHE A 15 15.80 0.17 14.48
CA PHE A 15 15.53 -0.37 15.83
C PHE A 15 15.53 0.72 16.91
N GLY A 16 15.40 1.99 16.53
CA GLY A 16 15.38 3.12 17.44
C GLY A 16 14.08 3.30 18.23
N MET A 17 14.02 4.31 19.10
CA MET A 17 12.87 4.57 19.98
C MET A 17 11.56 4.86 19.22
N ARG A 18 11.63 5.35 17.98
CA ARG A 18 10.45 5.59 17.15
C ARG A 18 9.83 4.29 16.63
N ALA A 19 10.66 3.30 16.29
CA ALA A 19 10.21 1.96 15.99
C ALA A 19 9.56 1.32 17.22
N VAL A 20 10.10 1.54 18.42
CA VAL A 20 9.48 1.06 19.67
C VAL A 20 8.11 1.71 19.91
N LYS A 21 7.99 3.04 19.78
CA LYS A 21 6.69 3.75 19.87
C LYS A 21 5.68 3.17 18.89
N SER A 22 6.12 2.89 17.66
CA SER A 22 5.31 2.30 16.59
C SER A 22 4.70 0.95 16.98
N VAL A 23 5.53 0.05 17.52
CA VAL A 23 5.09 -1.27 18.00
C VAL A 23 4.07 -1.13 19.13
N LEU A 24 4.29 -0.21 20.08
CA LEU A 24 3.36 0.02 21.20
C LEU A 24 2.01 0.57 20.74
N VAL A 25 2.00 1.48 19.76
CA VAL A 25 0.76 2.02 19.18
C VAL A 25 -0.03 0.91 18.48
N MET A 26 0.66 0.05 17.70
CA MET A 26 0.06 -1.10 17.04
C MET A 26 -0.47 -2.12 18.05
N ALA A 27 0.31 -2.47 19.08
CA ALA A 27 -0.14 -3.36 20.16
C ALA A 27 -1.39 -2.82 20.87
N GLY A 28 -1.43 -1.51 21.13
CA GLY A 28 -2.62 -0.85 21.67
C GLY A 28 -3.84 -0.91 20.76
N ALA A 29 -3.65 -0.83 19.43
CA ALA A 29 -4.73 -1.02 18.45
C ALA A 29 -5.23 -2.47 18.42
N LEU A 30 -4.32 -3.44 18.43
CA LEU A 30 -4.65 -4.87 18.49
C LEU A 30 -5.39 -5.22 19.78
N LYS A 31 -4.99 -4.66 20.93
CA LYS A 31 -5.70 -4.86 22.22
C LYS A 31 -7.15 -4.36 22.16
N ARG A 32 -7.40 -3.20 21.51
CA ARG A 32 -8.76 -2.70 21.31
C ARG A 32 -9.60 -3.58 20.39
N LYS A 33 -8.97 -4.25 19.42
CA LYS A 33 -9.63 -5.15 18.47
C LYS A 33 -9.89 -6.54 19.08
N TYR A 34 -8.98 -7.03 19.91
CA TYR A 34 -8.98 -8.37 20.47
C TYR A 34 -8.78 -8.32 21.99
N ASP A 35 -9.86 -8.00 22.73
CA ASP A 35 -9.83 -7.81 24.19
C ASP A 35 -9.53 -9.12 24.97
N THR A 36 -9.71 -10.28 24.33
CA THR A 36 -9.57 -11.60 24.97
C THR A 36 -8.16 -12.21 24.85
N LEU A 37 -7.28 -11.63 24.03
CA LEU A 37 -5.92 -12.16 23.83
C LEU A 37 -4.96 -11.67 24.93
N SER A 38 -3.96 -12.49 25.27
CA SER A 38 -2.96 -12.09 26.26
C SER A 38 -2.12 -10.92 25.73
N GLU A 39 -1.75 -10.00 26.62
CA GLU A 39 -0.93 -8.84 26.26
C GLU A 39 0.44 -9.23 25.68
N ASP A 40 1.02 -10.32 26.17
CA ASP A 40 2.30 -10.84 25.66
C ASP A 40 2.16 -11.29 24.20
N THR A 41 1.09 -12.02 23.87
CA THR A 41 0.81 -12.46 22.50
C THR A 41 0.59 -11.27 21.56
N LEU A 42 -0.12 -10.24 22.04
CA LEU A 42 -0.39 -9.02 21.29
C LEU A 42 0.89 -8.22 21.03
N HIS A 43 1.77 -8.07 22.03
CA HIS A 43 3.05 -7.37 21.87
C HIS A 43 3.97 -8.10 20.89
N ILE A 44 4.07 -9.42 21.00
CA ILE A 44 4.90 -10.23 20.10
C ILE A 44 4.36 -10.17 18.67
N SER A 45 3.04 -10.21 18.50
CA SER A 45 2.40 -10.05 17.19
C SER A 45 2.69 -8.67 16.59
N ALA A 46 2.48 -7.59 17.35
CA ALA A 46 2.79 -6.23 16.90
C ALA A 46 4.26 -6.04 16.54
N LEU A 47 5.17 -6.65 17.31
CA LEU A 47 6.61 -6.62 17.07
C LEU A 47 6.98 -7.36 15.77
N ARG A 48 6.36 -8.52 15.52
CA ARG A 48 6.53 -9.28 14.27
C ARG A 48 5.99 -8.48 13.09
N ASP A 49 4.75 -8.01 13.16
CA ASP A 49 4.03 -7.41 12.03
C ASP A 49 4.64 -6.06 11.63
N THR A 50 5.16 -5.29 12.59
CA THR A 50 5.85 -4.01 12.31
C THR A 50 7.19 -4.20 11.59
N ASN A 51 7.88 -5.32 11.79
CA ASN A 51 9.25 -5.51 11.33
C ASN A 51 9.40 -6.51 10.18
N THR A 52 8.55 -7.53 10.09
CA THR A 52 8.58 -8.54 9.02
C THR A 52 8.52 -7.93 7.61
N PRO A 53 7.73 -6.88 7.32
CA PRO A 53 7.73 -6.25 6.00
C PRO A 53 9.07 -5.62 5.61
N LYS A 54 9.92 -5.32 6.60
CA LYS A 54 11.20 -4.65 6.41
C LYS A 54 12.37 -5.57 6.15
N PHE A 55 12.28 -6.82 6.59
CA PHE A 55 13.40 -7.73 6.56
C PHE A 55 13.59 -8.39 5.19
N LEU A 56 14.85 -8.75 4.92
CA LEU A 56 15.22 -9.66 3.84
C LEU A 56 14.65 -11.06 4.09
N SER A 57 14.42 -11.83 3.03
CA SER A 57 13.93 -13.21 3.14
C SER A 57 14.79 -14.09 4.06
N ASP A 58 16.11 -13.89 4.05
CA ASP A 58 17.06 -14.66 4.86
C ASP A 58 17.10 -14.23 6.34
N ASP A 59 16.75 -12.96 6.63
CA ASP A 59 16.73 -12.42 7.99
C ASP A 59 15.42 -12.72 8.73
N VAL A 60 14.32 -12.97 8.01
CA VAL A 60 13.02 -13.29 8.62
C VAL A 60 13.09 -14.56 9.50
N PRO A 61 13.65 -15.70 9.07
CA PRO A 61 13.83 -16.87 9.92
C PRO A 61 14.67 -16.57 11.17
N LEU A 62 15.79 -15.86 11.02
CA LEU A 62 16.68 -15.49 12.13
C LEU A 62 15.94 -14.63 13.16
N PHE A 63 15.15 -13.67 12.71
CA PHE A 63 14.33 -12.85 13.59
C PHE A 63 13.28 -13.69 14.34
N MET A 64 12.63 -14.63 13.66
CA MET A 64 11.65 -15.50 14.30
C MET A 64 12.28 -16.43 15.34
N ASP A 65 13.52 -16.87 15.13
CA ASP A 65 14.27 -17.66 16.11
C ASP A 65 14.65 -16.81 17.34
N ILE A 66 15.09 -15.55 17.15
CA ILE A 66 15.31 -14.61 18.26
C ILE A 66 14.03 -14.42 19.09
N ILE A 67 12.86 -14.30 18.43
CA ILE A 67 11.58 -14.16 19.14
C ILE A 67 11.24 -15.42 19.94
N ARG A 68 11.45 -16.62 19.39
CA ARG A 68 11.21 -17.88 20.08
C ARG A 68 12.11 -18.06 21.30
N ASP A 69 13.37 -17.65 21.19
CA ASP A 69 14.35 -17.72 22.29
C ASP A 69 14.01 -16.75 23.42
N LEU A 70 13.53 -15.53 23.09
CA LEU A 70 13.16 -14.52 24.07
C LEU A 70 11.81 -14.80 24.75
N PHE A 71 10.86 -15.41 24.03
CA PHE A 71 9.49 -15.66 24.51
C PHE A 71 9.09 -17.13 24.35
N PRO A 72 9.72 -18.05 25.11
CA PRO A 72 9.42 -19.47 25.00
C PRO A 72 7.99 -19.77 25.45
N GLY A 73 7.27 -20.58 24.67
CA GLY A 73 5.92 -21.05 25.01
C GLY A 73 4.76 -20.14 24.59
N VAL A 74 5.03 -19.00 23.96
CA VAL A 74 3.98 -18.16 23.37
C VAL A 74 3.71 -18.59 21.93
N ASN A 75 2.49 -19.03 21.64
CA ASN A 75 2.09 -19.34 20.28
C ASN A 75 1.57 -18.08 19.59
N ILE A 76 2.26 -17.62 18.55
CA ILE A 76 1.88 -16.41 17.82
C ILE A 76 0.82 -16.83 16.77
N PRO A 77 -0.43 -16.36 16.87
CA PRO A 77 -1.44 -16.71 15.88
C PRO A 77 -1.01 -16.16 14.50
N PRO A 78 -1.16 -16.95 13.43
CA PRO A 78 -1.06 -16.41 12.08
C PRO A 78 -2.25 -15.47 11.87
N ILE A 79 -1.99 -14.25 11.41
CA ILE A 79 -3.06 -13.34 10.97
C ILE A 79 -3.45 -13.81 9.58
N GLU A 80 -4.51 -14.62 9.49
CA GLU A 80 -4.99 -15.14 8.22
C GLU A 80 -6.05 -14.22 7.63
N HIS A 81 -5.66 -13.43 6.64
CA HIS A 81 -6.58 -12.74 5.75
C HIS A 81 -7.02 -13.65 4.59
N ALA A 82 -7.60 -14.81 4.91
CA ALA A 82 -7.92 -15.84 3.92
C ALA A 82 -8.85 -15.33 2.80
N ILE A 83 -9.85 -14.51 3.13
CA ILE A 83 -10.77 -13.90 2.16
C ILE A 83 -10.02 -12.94 1.24
N LEU A 84 -9.18 -12.08 1.81
CA LEU A 84 -8.43 -11.07 1.07
C LEU A 84 -7.41 -11.73 0.13
N GLN A 85 -6.70 -12.75 0.62
CA GLN A 85 -5.77 -13.55 -0.16
C GLN A 85 -6.44 -14.24 -1.36
N GLN A 86 -7.62 -14.82 -1.16
CA GLN A 86 -8.40 -15.45 -2.23
C GLN A 86 -8.86 -14.42 -3.28
N SER A 87 -9.29 -13.25 -2.81
CA SER A 87 -9.72 -12.18 -3.70
C SER A 87 -8.55 -11.64 -4.52
N LEU A 88 -7.42 -11.34 -3.90
CA LEU A 88 -6.20 -10.92 -4.58
C LEU A 88 -5.76 -11.95 -5.64
N THR A 89 -5.78 -13.23 -5.28
CA THR A 89 -5.49 -14.32 -6.21
C THR A 89 -6.41 -14.29 -7.43
N SER A 90 -7.68 -13.93 -7.22
CA SER A 90 -8.69 -13.85 -8.29
C SER A 90 -8.46 -12.63 -9.18
N VAL A 91 -8.17 -11.46 -8.58
CA VAL A 91 -7.86 -10.20 -9.30
C VAL A 91 -6.61 -10.38 -10.17
N LEU A 92 -5.53 -10.94 -9.61
CA LEU A 92 -4.30 -11.21 -10.37
C LEU A 92 -4.57 -12.10 -11.59
N LYS A 93 -5.35 -13.17 -11.43
CA LYS A 93 -5.72 -14.05 -12.55
C LYS A 93 -6.57 -13.34 -13.61
N ILE A 94 -7.48 -12.47 -13.19
CA ILE A 94 -8.31 -11.66 -14.10
C ILE A 94 -7.41 -10.73 -14.93
N GLN A 95 -6.39 -10.14 -14.31
CA GLN A 95 -5.39 -9.30 -14.98
C GLN A 95 -4.37 -10.09 -15.82
N GLY A 96 -4.51 -11.41 -15.93
CA GLY A 96 -3.57 -12.28 -16.68
C GLY A 96 -2.24 -12.52 -15.96
N MET A 97 -2.16 -12.21 -14.67
CA MET A 97 -0.98 -12.42 -13.84
C MET A 97 -1.03 -13.76 -13.11
N GLN A 98 0.13 -14.40 -12.97
CA GLN A 98 0.27 -15.63 -12.20
C GLN A 98 0.41 -15.30 -10.71
N PRO A 99 -0.45 -15.85 -9.84
CA PRO A 99 -0.43 -15.53 -8.42
C PRO A 99 0.75 -16.20 -7.72
N ALA A 100 1.84 -15.47 -7.51
CA ALA A 100 2.94 -15.90 -6.65
C ALA A 100 2.57 -15.70 -5.18
N GLN A 101 2.65 -16.76 -4.37
CA GLN A 101 2.25 -16.70 -2.96
C GLN A 101 3.04 -15.65 -2.16
N GLN A 102 4.34 -15.51 -2.41
CA GLN A 102 5.17 -14.52 -1.73
C GLN A 102 4.82 -13.08 -2.15
N PHE A 103 4.48 -12.88 -3.42
CA PHE A 103 4.00 -11.58 -3.92
C PHE A 103 2.65 -11.20 -3.28
N ILE A 104 1.73 -12.16 -3.16
CA ILE A 104 0.44 -11.96 -2.48
C ILE A 104 0.63 -11.51 -1.03
N LEU A 105 1.53 -12.17 -0.29
CA LEU A 105 1.86 -11.77 1.07
C LEU A 105 2.42 -10.35 1.13
N LYS A 106 3.18 -9.92 0.11
CA LYS A 106 3.71 -8.55 0.03
C LYS A 106 2.62 -7.52 -0.28
N CYS A 107 1.67 -7.80 -1.17
CA CYS A 107 0.51 -6.93 -1.39
C CYS A 107 -0.28 -6.73 -0.09
N LEU A 108 -0.52 -7.82 0.65
CA LEU A 108 -1.19 -7.76 1.95
C LEU A 108 -0.43 -6.89 2.96
N GLN A 109 0.91 -7.03 3.03
CA GLN A 109 1.74 -6.18 3.88
C GLN A 109 1.67 -4.69 3.49
N VAL A 110 1.61 -4.39 2.19
CA VAL A 110 1.42 -3.02 1.68
C VAL A 110 0.06 -2.49 2.13
N TYR A 111 -1.01 -3.28 1.99
CA TYR A 111 -2.36 -2.91 2.40
C TYR A 111 -2.45 -2.61 3.91
N GLU A 112 -1.98 -3.54 4.75
CA GLU A 112 -1.99 -3.37 6.22
C GLU A 112 -1.18 -2.14 6.64
N THR A 113 0.00 -1.95 6.05
CA THR A 113 0.85 -0.81 6.38
C THR A 113 0.20 0.52 5.95
N MET A 114 -0.44 0.56 4.78
CA MET A 114 -1.13 1.75 4.27
C MET A 114 -2.39 2.12 5.08
N LYS A 115 -3.03 1.14 5.73
CA LYS A 115 -4.15 1.38 6.65
C LYS A 115 -3.71 2.15 7.90
N ASP A 116 -2.56 1.78 8.46
CA ASP A 116 -2.05 2.33 9.72
C ASP A 116 -1.08 3.51 9.53
N ARG A 117 -0.46 3.64 8.36
CA ARG A 117 0.53 4.65 8.03
C ARG A 117 0.14 5.42 6.78
N TRP A 118 0.08 6.73 6.91
CA TRP A 118 -0.19 7.62 5.80
C TRP A 118 1.08 7.93 4.97
N GLY A 119 2.28 7.68 5.51
CA GLY A 119 3.55 7.75 4.78
C GLY A 119 4.10 6.35 4.55
N LEU A 120 4.40 5.98 3.31
CA LEU A 120 4.79 4.63 2.90
C LEU A 120 6.02 4.64 2.00
N MET A 121 6.95 3.71 2.22
CA MET A 121 8.13 3.49 1.39
C MET A 121 8.13 2.05 0.86
N LEU A 122 8.04 1.91 -0.46
CA LEU A 122 8.25 0.66 -1.18
C LEU A 122 9.69 0.63 -1.67
N VAL A 123 10.50 -0.23 -1.08
CA VAL A 123 11.94 -0.31 -1.34
C VAL A 123 12.27 -1.62 -2.05
N GLY A 124 13.05 -1.55 -3.11
CA GLY A 124 13.54 -2.75 -3.80
C GLY A 124 13.93 -2.47 -5.24
N GLU A 125 14.63 -3.41 -5.85
CA GLU A 125 15.11 -3.26 -7.23
C GLU A 125 13.98 -3.08 -8.26
N THR A 126 14.31 -2.57 -9.44
CA THR A 126 13.34 -2.48 -10.54
C THR A 126 12.85 -3.88 -10.93
N GLY A 127 11.54 -3.99 -11.21
CA GLY A 127 10.93 -5.26 -11.61
C GLY A 127 10.54 -6.19 -10.46
N THR A 128 10.67 -5.78 -9.20
CA THR A 128 10.19 -6.57 -8.04
C THR A 128 8.69 -6.45 -7.79
N GLY A 129 7.96 -5.74 -8.64
CA GLY A 129 6.50 -5.60 -8.56
C GLY A 129 6.01 -4.53 -7.59
N LYS A 130 6.84 -3.52 -7.23
CA LYS A 130 6.46 -2.43 -6.31
C LYS A 130 5.18 -1.71 -6.73
N THR A 131 5.16 -1.12 -7.94
CA THR A 131 3.98 -0.42 -8.47
C THR A 131 2.75 -1.33 -8.54
N THR A 132 2.93 -2.58 -8.96
CA THR A 132 1.84 -3.57 -9.03
C THR A 132 1.33 -3.91 -7.63
N SER A 133 2.20 -4.13 -6.64
CA SER A 133 1.81 -4.43 -5.27
C SER A 133 1.02 -3.30 -4.62
N MET A 134 1.39 -2.04 -4.92
CA MET A 134 0.61 -0.88 -4.53
C MET A 134 -0.77 -0.91 -5.18
N ALA A 135 -0.86 -1.08 -6.51
CA ALA A 135 -2.13 -1.12 -7.21
C ALA A 135 -3.06 -2.23 -6.66
N GLN A 136 -2.52 -3.44 -6.43
CA GLN A 136 -3.28 -4.52 -5.84
C GLN A 136 -3.74 -4.23 -4.41
N ALA A 137 -2.88 -3.65 -3.57
CA ALA A 137 -3.23 -3.28 -2.20
C ALA A 137 -4.33 -2.19 -2.13
N LEU A 138 -4.45 -1.36 -3.17
CA LEU A 138 -5.55 -0.40 -3.28
C LEU A 138 -6.86 -1.05 -3.67
N ASP A 139 -6.77 -2.10 -4.50
CA ASP A 139 -7.92 -2.92 -4.83
C ASP A 139 -8.40 -3.76 -3.63
N GLU A 140 -7.52 -4.04 -2.66
CA GLU A 140 -7.80 -4.78 -1.43
C GLU A 140 -8.68 -4.05 -0.41
N GLU A 141 -8.59 -2.71 -0.31
CA GLU A 141 -9.40 -1.90 0.63
C GLU A 141 -10.91 -2.06 0.40
N GLU A 142 -11.31 -2.33 -0.85
CA GLU A 142 -12.68 -2.60 -1.27
C GLU A 142 -13.19 -3.99 -0.83
N ILE A 143 -12.32 -5.01 -0.84
CA ILE A 143 -12.69 -6.39 -0.53
C ILE A 143 -12.91 -6.60 0.96
N GLU A 144 -12.09 -5.99 1.83
CA GLU A 144 -12.31 -6.05 3.29
C GLU A 144 -13.66 -5.40 3.64
N LEU A 145 -13.97 -4.23 3.05
CA LEU A 145 -15.25 -3.55 3.22
C LEU A 145 -16.45 -4.39 2.75
N GLN A 146 -16.29 -5.15 1.67
CA GLN A 146 -17.34 -6.02 1.14
C GLN A 146 -17.54 -7.29 2.00
N SER A 147 -16.47 -7.89 2.51
CA SER A 147 -16.54 -9.07 3.38
C SER A 147 -17.19 -8.79 4.74
N ILE A 148 -16.99 -7.59 5.30
CA ILE A 148 -17.64 -7.15 6.54
C ILE A 148 -19.16 -6.94 6.32
N GLN A 149 -19.56 -6.44 5.15
CA GLN A 149 -20.96 -6.25 4.77
C GLN A 149 -21.70 -7.56 4.49
N ASP A 150 -21.02 -8.53 3.89
CA ASP A 150 -21.60 -9.85 3.63
C ASP A 150 -21.71 -10.67 4.91
N ALA A 151 -20.81 -10.50 5.88
CA ALA A 151 -20.91 -11.11 7.21
C ALA A 151 -22.17 -10.62 7.99
N ASP A 152 -22.52 -9.33 7.90
CA ASP A 152 -23.76 -8.80 8.48
C ASP A 152 -25.03 -9.24 7.73
N LYS A 153 -24.90 -9.70 6.48
CA LYS A 153 -25.99 -10.31 5.70
C LYS A 153 -26.03 -11.85 5.78
N LEU A 154 -25.01 -12.48 6.37
CA LEU A 154 -24.83 -13.94 6.43
C LEU A 154 -25.67 -14.61 7.53
N SER A 155 -26.98 -14.37 7.52
CA SER A 155 -27.94 -15.34 8.09
C SER A 155 -28.42 -16.37 7.06
N LEU A 156 -27.97 -16.28 5.79
CA LEU A 156 -28.32 -17.22 4.73
C LEU A 156 -27.11 -17.44 3.79
N ILE A 157 -26.37 -18.51 4.02
CA ILE A 157 -25.27 -18.97 3.15
C ILE A 157 -25.87 -19.79 1.99
N PRO A 158 -25.45 -19.59 0.73
CA PRO A 158 -25.32 -20.69 -0.21
C PRO A 158 -23.85 -21.01 -0.46
N SER A 159 -23.58 -22.31 -0.47
CA SER A 159 -22.27 -22.95 -0.50
C SER A 159 -21.43 -22.63 -1.73
N SER A 160 -20.12 -22.77 -1.53
CA SER A 160 -18.94 -22.48 -2.36
C SER A 160 -18.88 -23.10 -3.77
N GLN A 161 -19.97 -23.64 -4.31
CA GLN A 161 -20.03 -24.22 -5.67
C GLN A 161 -20.62 -23.28 -6.73
N GLN A 162 -21.30 -22.20 -6.36
CA GLN A 162 -21.97 -21.31 -7.33
C GLN A 162 -21.09 -20.19 -7.92
N LEU A 163 -19.99 -19.79 -7.25
CA LEU A 163 -19.08 -18.75 -7.75
C LEU A 163 -18.29 -19.17 -8.99
N ASN A 164 -17.97 -20.47 -9.12
CA ASN A 164 -17.15 -20.96 -10.23
C ASN A 164 -17.91 -21.09 -11.56
N ALA A 165 -19.25 -21.09 -11.52
CA ALA A 165 -20.08 -21.22 -12.73
C ALA A 165 -20.27 -19.89 -13.48
N THR A 166 -20.25 -18.75 -12.79
CA THR A 166 -20.61 -17.45 -13.37
C THR A 166 -19.44 -16.76 -14.10
N VAL A 167 -18.19 -17.07 -13.75
CA VAL A 167 -16.99 -16.45 -14.33
C VAL A 167 -16.66 -17.00 -15.72
N SER A 168 -17.18 -18.17 -16.08
CA SER A 168 -16.82 -18.87 -17.33
C SER A 168 -17.60 -18.43 -18.57
N GLN A 169 -18.66 -17.61 -18.44
CA GLN A 169 -19.59 -17.36 -19.56
C GLN A 169 -19.57 -15.96 -20.18
N ASN A 170 -18.92 -14.95 -19.59
CA ASN A 170 -19.02 -13.58 -20.09
C ASN A 170 -17.68 -13.03 -20.61
N LYS A 171 -17.46 -13.21 -21.92
CA LYS A 171 -16.32 -12.65 -22.66
C LYS A 171 -16.23 -11.12 -22.56
N THR A 172 -17.37 -10.43 -22.45
CA THR A 172 -17.49 -8.97 -22.35
C THR A 172 -17.02 -8.42 -21.00
N ILE A 173 -17.12 -9.21 -19.92
CA ILE A 173 -16.72 -8.77 -18.57
C ILE A 173 -15.18 -8.72 -18.45
N LYS A 174 -14.46 -9.59 -19.16
CA LYS A 174 -12.98 -9.58 -19.19
C LYS A 174 -12.42 -8.28 -19.75
N ASP A 175 -13.01 -7.74 -20.81
CA ASP A 175 -12.52 -6.51 -21.44
C ASP A 175 -12.84 -5.25 -20.62
N ASP A 176 -13.96 -5.23 -19.87
CA ASP A 176 -14.28 -4.15 -18.93
C ASP A 176 -13.45 -4.21 -17.64
N LEU A 177 -13.10 -5.42 -17.16
CA LEU A 177 -12.21 -5.64 -16.00
C LEU A 177 -10.75 -5.22 -16.27
N LEU A 178 -10.32 -5.21 -17.53
CA LEU A 178 -8.94 -4.89 -17.93
C LEU A 178 -8.68 -3.37 -18.06
N ARG A 179 -9.73 -2.53 -17.97
CA ARG A 179 -9.63 -1.09 -18.30
C ARG A 179 -9.80 -0.11 -17.15
N GLU A 180 -10.35 -0.55 -16.01
CA GLU A 180 -10.71 0.34 -14.90
C GLU A 180 -10.03 -0.17 -13.62
N PRO A 181 -9.12 0.61 -12.98
CA PRO A 181 -8.50 0.20 -11.72
C PRO A 181 -9.60 -0.02 -10.65
N PHE A 182 -9.55 -1.16 -9.99
CA PHE A 182 -10.57 -1.60 -9.04
C PHE A 182 -10.33 -0.98 -7.67
N GLY A 183 -10.49 0.33 -7.55
CA GLY A 183 -10.48 1.02 -6.28
C GLY A 183 -10.66 2.51 -6.47
N LEU A 184 -11.43 3.17 -5.60
CA LEU A 184 -11.60 4.63 -5.65
C LEU A 184 -10.33 5.36 -5.14
N ALA A 185 -9.15 4.74 -5.16
CA ALA A 185 -7.91 5.41 -4.82
C ALA A 185 -7.38 6.19 -6.03
N LYS A 186 -7.34 7.52 -5.92
CA LYS A 186 -6.77 8.36 -6.97
C LYS A 186 -5.28 8.55 -6.72
N THR A 187 -4.46 8.00 -7.62
CA THR A 187 -3.00 8.12 -7.53
C THR A 187 -2.49 9.24 -8.43
N THR A 188 -1.73 10.16 -7.85
CA THR A 188 -0.97 11.21 -8.54
C THR A 188 0.50 10.88 -8.42
N THR A 189 1.15 10.55 -9.53
CA THR A 189 2.55 10.11 -9.55
C THR A 189 3.45 11.25 -9.99
N LEU A 190 4.54 11.48 -9.25
CA LEU A 190 5.58 12.47 -9.54
C LEU A 190 6.95 11.80 -9.59
N THR A 191 7.77 12.22 -10.54
CA THR A 191 9.18 11.80 -10.61
C THR A 191 10.06 12.96 -10.14
N PRO A 192 10.46 13.00 -8.84
CA PRO A 192 11.05 14.19 -8.24
C PRO A 192 12.38 14.59 -8.88
N LYS A 193 13.15 13.64 -9.45
CA LYS A 193 14.44 13.92 -10.09
C LYS A 193 14.34 14.50 -11.52
N VAL A 194 13.15 14.54 -12.11
CA VAL A 194 12.95 15.11 -13.46
C VAL A 194 12.78 16.63 -13.40
N VAL A 195 12.45 17.17 -12.23
CA VAL A 195 12.21 18.59 -12.00
C VAL A 195 13.21 19.14 -11.01
N THR A 196 13.42 20.46 -11.07
CA THR A 196 14.23 21.16 -10.08
C THR A 196 13.52 21.22 -8.73
N MET A 197 14.28 21.52 -7.66
CA MET A 197 13.71 21.70 -6.32
C MET A 197 12.70 22.86 -6.27
N GLU A 198 12.98 23.92 -7.03
CA GLU A 198 12.12 25.10 -7.18
C GLU A 198 10.80 24.73 -7.89
N GLU A 199 10.85 23.93 -8.95
CA GLU A 199 9.64 23.43 -9.61
C GLU A 199 8.88 22.41 -8.75
N LEU A 200 9.57 21.63 -7.91
CA LEU A 200 8.95 20.60 -7.07
C LEU A 200 8.19 21.21 -5.88
N TYR A 201 8.80 22.15 -5.17
CA TYR A 201 8.25 22.71 -3.92
C TYR A 201 7.80 24.17 -4.03
N GLY A 202 8.23 24.87 -5.07
CA GLY A 202 7.94 26.27 -5.28
C GLY A 202 9.12 27.16 -4.89
N GLU A 203 9.17 28.34 -5.50
CA GLU A 203 10.17 29.36 -5.24
C GLU A 203 9.48 30.70 -4.98
N PHE A 204 10.08 31.49 -4.10
CA PHE A 204 9.71 32.88 -3.90
C PHE A 204 10.77 33.77 -4.54
N ASN A 205 10.38 34.52 -5.57
CA ASN A 205 11.30 35.44 -6.23
C ASN A 205 11.41 36.74 -5.40
N GLU A 206 12.57 36.97 -4.78
CA GLU A 206 12.78 38.14 -3.92
C GLU A 206 12.72 39.48 -4.68
N ILE A 207 13.02 39.47 -5.98
CA ILE A 207 13.07 40.69 -6.81
C ILE A 207 11.67 41.07 -7.26
N THR A 208 10.90 40.13 -7.82
CA THR A 208 9.55 40.39 -8.31
C THR A 208 8.51 40.34 -7.19
N ARG A 209 8.86 39.75 -6.03
CA ARG A 209 7.96 39.40 -4.92
C ARG A 209 6.82 38.47 -5.35
N GLU A 210 7.00 37.75 -6.43
CA GLU A 210 6.04 36.76 -6.92
C GLU A 210 6.38 35.38 -6.35
N LEU A 211 5.32 34.64 -6.07
CA LEU A 211 5.39 33.27 -5.60
C LEU A 211 5.01 32.33 -6.74
N HIS A 212 5.88 31.36 -7.00
CA HIS A 212 5.56 30.24 -7.88
C HIS A 212 5.32 28.99 -7.03
N ASP A 213 4.10 28.46 -7.08
CA ASP A 213 3.78 27.18 -6.45
C ASP A 213 4.50 26.05 -7.19
N GLY A 214 5.14 25.16 -6.43
CA GLY A 214 5.68 23.92 -6.98
C GLY A 214 4.62 22.85 -7.23
N LEU A 215 5.02 21.79 -7.92
CA LEU A 215 4.17 20.64 -8.25
C LEU A 215 3.57 19.99 -7.00
N VAL A 216 4.36 19.77 -5.94
CA VAL A 216 3.87 19.14 -4.69
C VAL A 216 2.74 19.96 -4.06
N PRO A 217 2.93 21.26 -3.72
CA PRO A 217 1.83 22.05 -3.18
C PRO A 217 0.64 22.17 -4.13
N TYR A 218 0.86 22.28 -5.45
CA TYR A 218 -0.24 22.30 -6.43
C TYR A 218 -1.11 21.05 -6.33
N TYR A 219 -0.50 19.85 -6.41
CA TYR A 219 -1.25 18.59 -6.34
C TYR A 219 -1.87 18.35 -4.95
N VAL A 220 -1.20 18.74 -3.87
CA VAL A 220 -1.80 18.67 -2.52
C VAL A 220 -3.04 19.55 -2.43
N LYS A 221 -3.01 20.79 -2.96
CA LYS A 221 -4.18 21.67 -3.01
C LYS A 221 -5.30 21.06 -3.86
N GLU A 222 -4.97 20.51 -5.02
CA GLU A 222 -5.93 19.84 -5.91
C GLU A 222 -6.60 18.63 -5.21
N MET A 223 -5.83 17.77 -4.54
CA MET A 223 -6.35 16.63 -3.77
C MET A 223 -7.30 17.10 -2.66
N LEU A 224 -6.96 18.19 -1.95
CA LEU A 224 -7.81 18.76 -0.91
C LEU A 224 -9.11 19.34 -1.48
N GLU A 225 -9.07 20.00 -2.64
CA GLU A 225 -10.25 20.51 -3.33
C GLU A 225 -11.19 19.38 -3.74
N ARG A 226 -10.67 18.31 -4.33
CA ARG A 226 -11.46 17.12 -4.69
C ARG A 226 -12.17 16.52 -3.48
N GLN A 227 -11.48 16.43 -2.34
CA GLN A 227 -12.09 15.94 -1.09
C GLN A 227 -13.18 16.87 -0.57
N LYS A 228 -13.00 18.19 -0.66
CA LYS A 228 -14.04 19.18 -0.29
C LYS A 228 -15.26 19.09 -1.20
N GLU A 229 -15.07 18.95 -2.50
CA GLU A 229 -16.17 18.77 -3.45
C GLU A 229 -16.98 17.49 -3.17
N GLN A 230 -16.30 16.40 -2.86
CA GLN A 230 -16.94 15.15 -2.45
C GLN A 230 -17.74 15.35 -1.16
N ALA A 231 -17.17 16.01 -0.14
CA ALA A 231 -17.87 16.31 1.10
C ALA A 231 -19.10 17.22 0.90
N ASN A 232 -19.01 18.22 0.02
CA ASN A 232 -20.14 19.12 -0.27
C ASN A 232 -21.30 18.40 -0.98
N LYS A 233 -20.97 17.47 -1.91
CA LYS A 233 -21.98 16.63 -2.58
C LYS A 233 -22.72 15.74 -1.58
N VAL A 234 -22.05 15.24 -0.55
CA VAL A 234 -22.68 14.50 0.56
C VAL A 234 -23.70 15.36 1.30
N SER A 235 -23.33 16.59 1.67
CA SER A 235 -24.20 17.50 2.42
C SER A 235 -25.46 17.93 1.65
N SER A 236 -25.47 17.79 0.32
CA SER A 236 -26.61 18.11 -0.56
C SER A 236 -27.69 17.02 -0.64
N GLY A 237 -27.60 15.96 0.16
CA GLY A 237 -28.62 14.90 0.24
C GLY A 237 -28.38 13.68 -0.67
N ILE A 238 -27.26 13.66 -1.40
CA ILE A 238 -26.73 12.45 -2.04
C ILE A 238 -25.93 11.72 -0.95
N GLY A 239 -26.59 10.83 -0.20
CA GLY A 239 -26.01 10.16 0.96
C GLY A 239 -24.65 9.52 0.66
N LEU A 240 -23.77 9.46 1.67
CA LEU A 240 -22.52 8.70 1.58
C LEU A 240 -22.89 7.23 1.34
N TYR A 241 -22.52 6.71 0.19
CA TYR A 241 -22.54 5.27 -0.04
C TYR A 241 -21.22 4.68 0.46
N SER A 242 -20.89 4.90 1.74
CA SER A 242 -19.68 4.34 2.37
C SER A 242 -19.64 2.81 2.31
N ASN A 243 -20.79 2.19 2.05
CA ASN A 243 -20.99 0.75 2.10
C ASN A 243 -21.28 0.17 0.70
N VAL A 244 -20.81 0.81 -0.37
CA VAL A 244 -20.99 0.32 -1.74
C VAL A 244 -19.62 0.15 -2.40
N SER A 245 -19.37 -1.05 -2.92
CA SER A 245 -18.15 -1.37 -3.66
C SER A 245 -17.93 -0.37 -4.80
N PRO A 246 -16.74 0.27 -4.92
CA PRO A 246 -16.31 1.11 -6.03
C PRO A 246 -16.85 0.74 -7.41
N HIS A 247 -16.89 -0.55 -7.79
CA HIS A 247 -17.47 -0.97 -9.08
C HIS A 247 -18.97 -0.62 -9.22
N ILE A 248 -19.76 -0.85 -8.16
CA ILE A 248 -21.17 -0.48 -8.08
C ILE A 248 -21.30 1.05 -7.97
N ALA A 249 -20.40 1.70 -7.24
CA ALA A 249 -20.38 3.15 -7.10
C ALA A 249 -20.15 3.86 -8.43
N GLN A 250 -19.19 3.41 -9.22
CA GLN A 250 -18.88 3.98 -10.51
C GLN A 250 -19.99 3.71 -11.53
N LYS A 251 -20.50 2.47 -11.57
CA LYS A 251 -21.64 2.08 -12.42
C LYS A 251 -22.92 2.89 -12.11
N HIS A 252 -23.16 3.22 -10.85
CA HIS A 252 -24.34 3.95 -10.40
C HIS A 252 -24.09 5.44 -10.09
N LYS A 253 -22.90 5.97 -10.42
CA LYS A 253 -22.47 7.36 -10.16
C LYS A 253 -22.65 7.80 -8.69
N LEU A 254 -22.40 6.88 -7.76
CA LEU A 254 -22.49 7.11 -6.32
C LEU A 254 -21.26 7.87 -5.82
N ASN A 255 -21.47 8.74 -4.84
CA ASN A 255 -20.41 9.53 -4.22
C ASN A 255 -19.78 8.72 -3.08
N VAL A 256 -18.64 8.07 -3.35
CA VAL A 256 -17.87 7.30 -2.37
C VAL A 256 -16.55 8.05 -2.09
N PRO A 257 -16.11 8.17 -0.83
CA PRO A 257 -14.86 8.86 -0.52
C PRO A 257 -13.66 8.15 -1.18
N THR A 258 -12.90 8.87 -2.00
CA THR A 258 -11.69 8.37 -2.66
C THR A 258 -10.47 8.60 -1.80
N ARG A 259 -9.67 7.58 -1.51
CA ARG A 259 -8.33 7.78 -0.94
C ARG A 259 -7.45 8.48 -1.97
N GLU A 260 -6.72 9.52 -1.56
CA GLU A 260 -5.88 10.31 -2.47
C GLU A 260 -4.41 9.97 -2.19
N ILE A 261 -3.68 9.54 -3.22
CA ILE A 261 -2.30 9.05 -3.08
C ILE A 261 -1.37 9.92 -3.89
N MET A 262 -0.38 10.48 -3.22
CA MET A 262 0.74 11.15 -3.87
C MET A 262 1.93 10.20 -3.88
N ALA A 263 2.20 9.61 -5.04
CA ALA A 263 3.28 8.66 -5.25
C ALA A 263 4.49 9.38 -5.84
N PHE A 264 5.65 9.22 -5.21
CA PHE A 264 6.93 9.68 -5.70
C PHE A 264 7.70 8.49 -6.27
N ASP A 265 7.74 8.38 -7.60
CA ASP A 265 8.48 7.33 -8.30
C ASP A 265 9.86 7.85 -8.69
N GLY A 266 10.90 7.34 -8.02
CA GLY A 266 12.27 7.68 -8.32
C GLY A 266 13.19 7.60 -7.12
N GLN A 267 14.48 7.71 -7.38
CA GLN A 267 15.48 7.67 -6.32
C GLN A 267 15.31 8.82 -5.32
N VAL A 268 15.52 8.51 -4.05
CA VAL A 268 15.59 9.52 -2.98
C VAL A 268 16.88 10.32 -3.10
N ASP A 269 16.83 11.58 -2.70
CA ASP A 269 17.96 12.44 -2.42
C ASP A 269 17.74 13.06 -1.03
N ALA A 270 18.81 13.25 -0.27
CA ALA A 270 18.75 13.80 1.08
C ALA A 270 18.06 15.18 1.11
N ILE A 271 18.29 16.02 0.10
CA ILE A 271 17.82 17.41 0.09
C ILE A 271 16.30 17.45 -0.07
N TRP A 272 15.76 16.75 -1.06
CA TRP A 272 14.33 16.84 -1.35
C TRP A 272 13.46 16.10 -0.34
N ILE A 273 13.94 14.97 0.19
CA ILE A 273 13.15 14.18 1.15
C ILE A 273 13.13 14.84 2.53
N GLU A 274 14.16 15.62 2.89
CA GLU A 274 14.19 16.36 4.15
C GLU A 274 13.10 17.42 4.23
N SER A 275 12.78 18.07 3.11
CA SER A 275 11.64 19.01 3.01
C SER A 275 10.29 18.33 3.32
N MET A 276 10.20 17.00 3.20
CA MET A 276 8.98 16.23 3.50
C MET A 276 8.85 15.84 4.97
N ASN A 277 9.88 16.04 5.81
CA ASN A 277 9.90 15.59 7.20
C ASN A 277 8.73 16.12 8.05
N SER A 278 8.33 17.38 7.85
CA SER A 278 7.19 17.97 8.56
C SER A 278 5.85 17.39 8.10
N VAL A 279 5.78 17.00 6.82
CA VAL A 279 4.63 16.28 6.30
C VAL A 279 4.62 14.94 6.99
N LEU A 280 5.69 14.13 6.84
CA LEU A 280 5.87 12.72 7.26
C LEU A 280 5.72 12.45 8.76
N ASP A 281 5.63 13.48 9.60
CA ASP A 281 5.39 13.34 11.04
C ASP A 281 3.88 13.21 11.37
N ASP A 282 3.55 13.04 12.65
CA ASP A 282 2.17 12.93 13.15
C ASP A 282 1.33 14.19 12.84
N ASN A 283 1.98 15.32 12.52
CA ASN A 283 1.34 16.61 12.24
C ASN A 283 0.67 16.68 10.86
N LYS A 284 1.20 15.97 9.85
CA LYS A 284 0.70 15.99 8.46
C LYS A 284 0.64 17.39 7.85
N ILE A 285 1.69 18.20 8.03
CA ILE A 285 1.74 19.59 7.56
C ILE A 285 2.85 19.76 6.52
N LEU A 286 2.46 20.17 5.31
CA LEU A 286 3.35 20.67 4.29
C LEU A 286 3.68 22.13 4.54
N CYS A 287 4.95 22.39 4.85
CA CYS A 287 5.50 23.72 5.04
C CYS A 287 6.17 24.15 3.73
N LEU A 288 5.72 25.26 3.17
CA LEU A 288 6.26 25.83 1.94
C LEU A 288 7.31 26.89 2.24
N SER A 289 8.17 27.17 1.25
CA SER A 289 9.25 28.16 1.34
C SER A 289 8.75 29.58 1.64
N ASN A 290 7.52 29.89 1.26
CA ASN A 290 6.85 31.16 1.53
C ASN A 290 6.25 31.29 2.96
N GLY A 291 6.35 30.24 3.78
CA GLY A 291 5.78 30.19 5.13
C GLY A 291 4.35 29.64 5.21
N ASP A 292 3.69 29.35 4.08
CA ASP A 292 2.38 28.71 4.06
C ASP A 292 2.45 27.29 4.62
N ARG A 293 1.37 26.90 5.28
CA ARG A 293 1.23 25.60 5.94
C ARG A 293 -0.04 24.93 5.47
N ILE A 294 0.11 23.86 4.71
CA ILE A 294 -1.00 23.09 4.18
C ILE A 294 -1.13 21.81 5.00
N LYS A 295 -2.25 21.67 5.72
CA LYS A 295 -2.54 20.46 6.49
C LYS A 295 -3.22 19.41 5.62
N LEU A 296 -2.62 18.22 5.55
CA LEU A 296 -3.19 17.08 4.83
C LEU A 296 -4.28 16.41 5.67
N THR A 297 -5.22 15.74 4.99
CA THR A 297 -6.28 14.97 5.65
C THR A 297 -5.84 13.54 5.95
N ASN A 298 -6.61 12.82 6.77
CA ASN A 298 -6.35 11.40 7.05
C ASN A 298 -6.63 10.48 5.86
N ASN A 299 -7.31 10.97 4.82
CA ASN A 299 -7.65 10.23 3.62
C ASN A 299 -6.63 10.46 2.49
N MET A 300 -5.47 11.03 2.83
CA MET A 300 -4.33 11.20 1.93
C MET A 300 -3.20 10.29 2.36
N THR A 301 -2.52 9.69 1.38
CA THR A 301 -1.32 8.87 1.58
C THR A 301 -0.18 9.42 0.74
N ILE A 302 1.01 9.49 1.30
CA ILE A 302 2.24 9.77 0.57
C ILE A 302 3.01 8.47 0.44
N LEU A 303 3.37 8.13 -0.79
CA LEU A 303 4.09 6.92 -1.13
C LEU A 303 5.40 7.26 -1.83
N PHE A 304 6.46 6.53 -1.49
CA PHE A 304 7.75 6.60 -2.15
C PHE A 304 8.07 5.24 -2.76
N GLU A 305 8.23 5.18 -4.07
CA GLU A 305 8.76 4.02 -4.77
C GLU A 305 10.25 4.24 -5.06
N VAL A 306 11.10 3.49 -4.37
CA VAL A 306 12.54 3.74 -4.35
C VAL A 306 13.33 2.45 -4.49
N GLN A 307 14.53 2.54 -5.06
CA GLN A 307 15.42 1.37 -5.18
C GLN A 307 16.13 1.06 -3.86
N ASP A 308 16.70 2.07 -3.23
CA ASP A 308 17.45 1.97 -1.99
C ASP A 308 17.34 3.28 -1.19
N LEU A 309 17.75 3.21 0.08
CA LEU A 309 17.66 4.31 1.05
C LEU A 309 19.03 4.79 1.54
N ARG A 310 20.12 4.53 0.78
CA ARG A 310 21.50 4.86 1.20
C ARG A 310 21.71 6.34 1.52
N VAL A 311 20.96 7.20 0.85
CA VAL A 311 21.06 8.66 0.98
C VAL A 311 19.96 9.25 1.86
N ALA A 312 19.02 8.43 2.35
CA ALA A 312 17.96 8.88 3.22
C ALA A 312 18.43 8.91 4.68
N SER A 313 18.07 9.96 5.42
CA SER A 313 18.39 10.01 6.85
C SER A 313 17.60 8.95 7.62
N PRO A 314 18.15 8.33 8.68
CA PRO A 314 17.40 7.41 9.55
C PRO A 314 16.13 8.06 10.13
N THR A 315 16.14 9.37 10.34
CA THR A 315 14.98 10.15 10.78
C THR A 315 13.83 10.06 9.79
N THR A 316 14.12 10.14 8.50
CA THR A 316 13.14 10.02 7.41
C THR A 316 12.59 8.60 7.32
N VAL A 317 13.47 7.59 7.37
CA VAL A 317 13.09 6.17 7.32
C VAL A 317 12.18 5.79 8.49
N SER A 318 12.47 6.31 9.70
CA SER A 318 11.68 6.03 10.91
C SER A 318 10.23 6.56 10.88
N ARG A 319 9.92 7.49 9.97
CA ARG A 319 8.62 8.17 9.89
C ARG A 319 7.63 7.48 8.94
N CYS A 320 8.13 6.69 8.00
CA CYS A 320 7.30 5.98 7.03
C CYS A 320 7.12 4.51 7.42
N GLY A 321 5.98 3.94 7.04
CA GLY A 321 5.88 2.49 6.89
C GLY A 321 6.84 2.04 5.79
N MET A 322 7.50 0.90 5.97
CA MET A 322 8.53 0.45 5.03
C MET A 322 8.24 -1.01 4.65
N ILE A 323 8.12 -1.28 3.35
CA ILE A 323 8.03 -2.63 2.79
C ILE A 323 9.19 -2.85 1.84
N TYR A 324 9.95 -3.91 2.09
CA TYR A 324 11.04 -4.34 1.23
C TYR A 324 10.55 -5.44 0.27
N LEU A 325 10.75 -5.22 -1.03
CA LEU A 325 10.39 -6.12 -2.11
C LEU A 325 11.65 -6.66 -2.79
N GLU A 326 12.01 -7.89 -2.44
CA GLU A 326 13.07 -8.66 -3.11
C GLU A 326 12.62 -9.30 -4.42
N LYS A 327 13.59 -9.59 -5.29
CA LYS A 327 13.40 -10.34 -6.54
C LYS A 327 12.90 -11.76 -6.31
N THR A 328 13.23 -12.38 -5.18
CA THR A 328 12.81 -13.74 -4.83
C THR A 328 11.30 -13.85 -4.65
N HIS A 329 10.63 -12.78 -4.20
CA HIS A 329 9.18 -12.76 -4.01
C HIS A 329 8.40 -12.90 -5.32
N LEU A 330 8.96 -12.39 -6.42
CA LEU A 330 8.41 -12.48 -7.77
C LEU A 330 9.37 -13.27 -8.65
N GLY A 331 9.24 -14.60 -8.64
CA GLY A 331 10.06 -15.48 -9.46
C GLY A 331 9.89 -15.24 -10.96
N TRP A 332 10.98 -15.47 -11.71
CA TRP A 332 10.97 -15.33 -13.17
C TRP A 332 10.00 -16.30 -13.85
N GLU A 333 9.74 -17.46 -13.22
CA GLU A 333 8.84 -18.49 -13.72
C GLU A 333 7.41 -17.97 -13.82
N GLN A 334 6.94 -17.25 -12.80
CA GLN A 334 5.60 -16.69 -12.76
C GLN A 334 5.43 -15.60 -13.82
N ILE A 335 6.45 -14.76 -14.00
CA ILE A 335 6.49 -13.76 -15.08
C ILE A 335 6.43 -14.46 -16.45
N ALA A 336 7.30 -15.46 -16.69
CA ALA A 336 7.35 -16.18 -17.95
C ALA A 336 6.03 -16.92 -18.25
N ALA A 337 5.40 -17.51 -17.24
CA ALA A 337 4.10 -18.16 -17.37
C ALA A 337 2.99 -17.17 -17.73
N SER A 338 2.94 -16.00 -17.08
CA SER A 338 2.03 -14.90 -17.47
C SER A 338 2.24 -14.48 -18.92
N TRP A 339 3.48 -14.27 -19.36
CA TRP A 339 3.78 -13.92 -20.74
C TRP A 339 3.36 -15.02 -21.72
N LYS A 340 3.57 -16.29 -21.37
CA LYS A 340 3.12 -17.43 -22.17
C LYS A 340 1.60 -17.42 -22.34
N ASP A 341 0.85 -17.23 -21.25
CA ASP A 341 -0.62 -17.22 -21.29
C ASP A 341 -1.16 -16.03 -22.12
N ILE A 342 -0.55 -14.85 -21.97
CA ILE A 342 -0.87 -13.67 -22.78
C ILE A 342 -0.54 -13.94 -24.25
N PHE A 343 0.61 -14.55 -24.55
CA PHE A 343 1.02 -14.86 -25.91
C PHE A 343 0.05 -15.85 -26.58
N VAL A 344 -0.29 -16.95 -25.89
CA VAL A 344 -1.24 -17.96 -26.37
C VAL A 344 -2.62 -17.36 -26.61
N SER A 345 -3.11 -16.53 -25.69
CA SER A 345 -4.42 -15.87 -25.84
C SER A 345 -4.44 -14.83 -26.97
N THR A 346 -3.32 -14.14 -27.20
CA THR A 346 -3.19 -13.15 -28.29
C THR A 346 -3.02 -13.81 -29.66
N PHE A 347 -2.34 -14.97 -29.73
CA PHE A 347 -2.07 -15.67 -30.98
C PHE A 347 -2.58 -17.13 -30.98
N PRO A 348 -3.91 -17.37 -30.93
CA PRO A 348 -4.46 -18.73 -30.85
C PRO A 348 -4.12 -19.63 -32.04
N HIS A 349 -3.76 -19.03 -33.19
CA HIS A 349 -3.40 -19.78 -34.40
C HIS A 349 -2.01 -20.43 -34.34
N LEU A 350 -1.15 -19.99 -33.41
CA LEU A 350 0.20 -20.53 -33.25
C LEU A 350 0.23 -21.84 -32.44
N GLU A 351 -0.83 -22.18 -31.69
CA GLU A 351 -0.95 -23.47 -30.99
C GLU A 351 -0.93 -24.67 -31.96
N LYS A 352 -1.27 -24.46 -33.24
CA LYS A 352 -1.20 -25.51 -34.27
C LYS A 352 0.23 -25.89 -34.66
N PHE A 353 1.23 -25.11 -34.27
CA PHE A 353 2.64 -25.30 -34.65
C PHE A 353 3.53 -25.76 -33.48
N SER A 354 3.00 -25.88 -32.27
CA SER A 354 3.70 -26.53 -31.15
C SER A 354 3.47 -28.04 -31.19
N GLY A 355 4.11 -28.71 -32.16
CA GLY A 355 4.17 -30.17 -32.28
C GLY A 355 5.56 -30.68 -32.04
#